data_AF-A0A8T5SBT4-F1
#
_entry.id   AF-A0A8T5SBT4-F1
#
_cell.length_a   1.000
_cell.length_b   1.000
_cell.length_c   1.000
_cell.angle_alpha   90.00
_cell.angle_beta   90.00
_cell.angle_gamma   90.00
#
_symmetry.space_group_name_H-M   'P 1'
#
loop_
_entity.id
_entity.type
_entity.pdbx_description
1 polymer ?
#
loop_
_entity_poly.entity_id
_entity_poly.type
_entity_poly.pdbx_seq_one_letter_code
_entity_poly.pdbx_strand_id
1 'polypeptide(L)'
;MRETEKIANVIKTLEEVLDIVKNNETDLAWSRFNTIDELIDELLDHIKKLINRDFSKLDNLILLFAPTASLQEISISSGWASRFLVISEKFDYAIEELKKELHTS
;
A
#
# COMPACT_ATOMS: atom_id res chain seq x y z
N MET A 1 -2.31 -14.09 -16.24
CA MET A 1 -3.21 -13.17 -15.50
C MET A 1 -3.44 -11.95 -16.37
N ARG A 2 -4.66 -11.44 -16.41
CA ARG A 2 -5.01 -10.19 -17.11
C ARG A 2 -4.53 -8.98 -16.29
N GLU A 3 -4.29 -7.84 -16.94
CA GLU A 3 -3.92 -6.57 -16.27
C GLU A 3 -4.87 -6.25 -15.09
N THR A 4 -6.18 -6.38 -15.30
CA THR A 4 -7.19 -6.14 -14.26
C THR A 4 -7.01 -7.02 -13.02
N GLU A 5 -6.56 -8.27 -13.19
CA GLU A 5 -6.30 -9.18 -12.06
C GLU A 5 -5.03 -8.76 -11.30
N LYS A 6 -4.02 -8.26 -12.02
CA LYS A 6 -2.78 -7.71 -11.41
C LYS A 6 -3.07 -6.45 -10.60
N ILE A 7 -3.86 -5.52 -11.16
CA ILE A 7 -4.33 -4.32 -10.46
C ILE A 7 -5.12 -4.70 -9.21
N ALA A 8 -6.06 -5.65 -9.32
CA ALA A 8 -6.86 -6.10 -8.19
C ALA A 8 -6.01 -6.70 -7.06
N ASN A 9 -4.91 -7.40 -7.37
CA ASN A 9 -4.00 -7.92 -6.36
C ASN A 9 -3.26 -6.82 -5.60
N VAL A 10 -2.82 -5.75 -6.28
CA VAL A 10 -2.25 -4.57 -5.61
C VAL A 10 -3.31 -3.94 -4.72
N ILE A 11 -4.52 -3.66 -5.24
CA ILE A 11 -5.61 -3.04 -4.46
C ILE A 11 -5.92 -3.83 -3.18
N LYS A 12 -5.98 -5.16 -3.24
CA LYS A 12 -6.24 -6.00 -2.05
C LYS A 12 -5.23 -5.79 -0.93
N THR A 13 -3.96 -5.54 -1.26
CA THR A 13 -2.93 -5.27 -0.24
C THR A 13 -3.15 -3.90 0.43
N LEU A 14 -3.57 -2.89 -0.33
CA LEU A 14 -3.93 -1.58 0.22
C LEU A 14 -5.20 -1.67 1.08
N GLU A 15 -6.19 -2.46 0.65
CA GLU A 15 -7.41 -2.72 1.43
C GLU A 15 -7.09 -3.44 2.75
N GLU A 16 -6.13 -4.37 2.77
CA GLU A 16 -5.69 -5.04 3.99
C GLU A 16 -5.04 -4.04 4.98
N VAL A 17 -4.21 -3.10 4.49
CA VAL A 17 -3.65 -2.03 5.33
C VAL A 17 -4.74 -1.10 5.84
N LEU A 18 -5.67 -0.68 4.97
CA LEU A 18 -6.81 0.16 5.35
C LEU A 18 -7.66 -0.48 6.45
N ASP A 19 -7.94 -1.78 6.34
CA ASP A 19 -8.69 -2.52 7.35
C ASP A 19 -7.98 -2.53 8.71
N ILE A 20 -6.65 -2.74 8.70
CA ILE A 20 -5.85 -2.69 9.94
C ILE A 20 -5.91 -1.29 10.56
N VAL A 21 -5.64 -0.25 9.78
CA VAL A 21 -5.57 1.14 10.25
C VAL A 21 -6.93 1.61 10.79
N LYS A 22 -8.04 1.18 10.18
CA LYS A 22 -9.39 1.56 10.62
C LYS A 22 -9.87 0.82 11.86
N ASN A 23 -9.44 -0.41 12.05
CA ASN A 23 -9.95 -1.27 13.12
C ASN A 23 -9.00 -1.41 14.32
N ASN A 24 -7.79 -0.86 14.25
CA ASN A 24 -6.81 -0.91 15.33
C ASN A 24 -6.36 0.49 15.72
N GLU A 25 -5.91 0.62 16.96
CA GLU A 25 -5.20 1.82 17.40
C GLU A 25 -3.91 1.96 16.57
N THR A 26 -3.79 3.09 15.88
CA THR A 26 -2.68 3.36 14.96
C THR A 26 -1.84 4.49 15.53
N ASP A 27 -0.59 4.19 15.87
CA ASP A 27 0.39 5.17 16.34
C ASP A 27 1.18 5.75 15.16
N LEU A 28 1.04 7.05 14.95
CA LEU A 28 1.67 7.82 13.88
C LEU A 28 2.95 8.54 14.31
N ALA A 29 3.44 8.35 15.54
CA ALA A 29 4.54 9.12 16.14
C ALA A 29 5.84 9.16 15.31
N TRP A 30 6.07 8.13 14.50
CA TRP A 30 7.26 8.01 13.64
C TRP A 30 6.92 8.10 12.16
N SER A 31 5.75 8.60 11.80
CA SER A 31 5.32 8.71 10.41
C SER A 31 5.35 10.15 9.91
N ARG A 32 5.27 10.34 8.58
CA ARG A 32 5.06 11.69 8.01
C ARG A 32 3.61 12.19 8.11
N PHE A 33 2.68 11.35 8.58
CA PHE A 33 1.27 11.67 8.66
C PHE A 33 0.97 12.34 9.99
N ASN A 34 0.20 13.42 9.96
CA ASN A 34 -0.25 14.11 11.17
C ASN A 34 -1.51 13.47 11.74
N THR A 35 -2.32 12.83 10.89
CA THR A 35 -3.59 12.22 11.27
C THR A 35 -3.81 10.88 10.57
N ILE A 36 -4.66 10.04 11.17
CA ILE A 36 -5.06 8.76 10.58
C ILE A 36 -5.84 9.00 9.28
N ASP A 37 -6.63 10.08 9.22
CA ASP A 37 -7.38 10.45 8.02
C ASP A 37 -6.45 10.75 6.83
N GLU A 38 -5.33 11.45 7.04
CA GLU A 38 -4.33 11.69 5.98
C GLU A 38 -3.77 10.39 5.40
N LEU A 39 -3.48 9.40 6.27
CA LEU A 39 -3.01 8.09 5.84
C LEU A 39 -4.09 7.33 5.05
N ILE A 40 -5.32 7.34 5.56
CA ILE A 40 -6.46 6.70 4.89
C ILE A 40 -6.72 7.34 3.52
N ASP A 41 -6.70 8.67 3.45
CA ASP A 41 -6.92 9.42 2.21
C ASP A 41 -5.86 9.11 1.17
N GLU A 42 -4.58 9.00 1.56
CA GLU A 42 -3.51 8.64 0.63
C GLU A 42 -3.66 7.20 0.11
N LEU A 43 -4.01 6.24 0.97
CA LEU A 43 -4.29 4.86 0.56
C LEU A 43 -5.50 4.80 -0.40
N LEU A 44 -6.57 5.53 -0.11
CA LEU A 44 -7.76 5.59 -0.96
C LEU A 44 -7.49 6.28 -2.31
N ASP A 45 -6.66 7.33 -2.33
CA ASP A 45 -6.23 8.01 -3.55
C ASP A 45 -5.44 7.06 -4.46
N HIS A 46 -4.52 6.27 -3.90
CA HIS A 46 -3.80 5.24 -4.64
C HIS A 46 -4.74 4.15 -5.20
N ILE A 47 -5.70 3.66 -4.40
CA ILE A 47 -6.71 2.70 -4.88
C ILE A 47 -7.51 3.29 -6.05
N LYS A 48 -7.98 4.53 -5.91
CA LYS A 48 -8.76 5.22 -6.95
C LYS A 48 -7.98 5.36 -8.25
N LYS A 49 -6.69 5.71 -8.17
CA LYS A 49 -5.81 5.78 -9.34
C LYS A 49 -5.66 4.42 -10.02
N LEU A 50 -5.41 3.36 -9.25
CA LEU A 50 -5.30 1.99 -9.75
C LEU A 50 -6.59 1.52 -10.44
N ILE A 51 -7.77 1.81 -9.87
CA ILE A 51 -9.07 1.50 -10.49
C ILE A 51 -9.23 2.22 -11.85
N ASN A 52 -8.79 3.48 -11.92
CA ASN A 52 -8.83 4.28 -13.14
C ASN A 52 -7.69 3.97 -14.12
N ARG A 53 -6.84 2.96 -13.83
CA ARG A 53 -5.63 2.60 -14.60
C ARG A 53 -4.66 3.77 -14.77
N ASP A 54 -4.63 4.65 -13.77
CA ASP A 54 -3.65 5.73 -13.66
C ASP A 54 -2.44 5.26 -12.84
N PHE A 55 -1.32 5.02 -13.53
CA PHE A 55 -0.08 4.53 -12.93
C PHE A 55 0.94 5.66 -12.66
N SER A 56 0.55 6.93 -12.82
CA SER A 56 1.44 8.09 -12.65
C SER A 56 2.06 8.22 -11.24
N LYS A 57 1.43 7.59 -10.24
CA LYS A 57 1.86 7.58 -8.83
C LYS A 57 2.27 6.19 -8.34
N LEU A 58 2.57 5.26 -9.24
CA LEU A 58 2.96 3.90 -8.86
C LEU A 58 4.26 3.89 -8.04
N ASP A 59 5.25 4.71 -8.39
CA ASP A 59 6.51 4.77 -7.63
C ASP A 59 6.31 5.37 -6.22
N ASN A 60 5.40 6.33 -6.06
CA ASN A 60 5.01 6.85 -4.75
C ASN A 60 4.39 5.75 -3.88
N LEU A 61 3.52 4.93 -4.48
CA LEU A 61 2.90 3.80 -3.79
C LEU A 61 3.96 2.77 -3.35
N ILE A 62 4.95 2.49 -4.20
CA ILE A 62 6.06 1.59 -3.85
C ILE A 62 6.90 2.16 -2.71
N LEU A 63 7.20 3.46 -2.76
CA LEU A 63 7.94 4.12 -1.69
C LEU A 63 7.18 4.06 -0.35
N LEU A 64 5.84 4.09 -0.36
CA LEU A 64 5.03 3.97 0.85
C LEU A 64 5.19 2.61 1.54
N PHE A 65 5.47 1.54 0.79
CA PHE A 65 5.71 0.18 1.29
C PHE A 65 7.20 -0.16 1.50
N ALA A 66 8.12 0.74 1.12
CA ALA A 66 9.55 0.48 1.18
C ALA A 66 10.05 0.24 2.62
N PRO A 67 11.20 -0.45 2.78
CA PRO A 67 11.88 -0.53 4.06
C PRO A 67 12.14 0.88 4.61
N THR A 68 11.91 1.09 5.90
CA THR A 68 11.98 2.37 6.62
C THR A 68 11.01 3.45 6.15
N ALA A 69 10.00 3.10 5.35
CA ALA A 69 8.92 4.02 5.01
C ALA A 69 7.89 4.12 6.13
N SER A 70 7.01 5.13 6.02
CA SER A 70 6.02 5.44 7.04
C SER A 70 5.12 4.25 7.41
N LEU A 71 4.71 3.39 6.47
CA LEU A 71 3.90 2.22 6.82
C LEU A 71 4.66 1.20 7.68
N GLN A 72 5.97 1.02 7.44
CA GLN A 72 6.77 0.13 8.28
C GLN A 72 6.89 0.71 9.70
N GLU A 73 7.20 2.00 9.81
CA GLU A 73 7.32 2.68 11.10
C GLU A 73 6.00 2.62 11.89
N ILE A 74 4.88 2.94 11.23
CA ILE A 74 3.53 2.82 11.81
C ILE A 74 3.25 1.39 12.26
N SER A 75 3.62 0.39 11.46
CA SER A 75 3.35 -1.01 11.82
C SER A 75 4.12 -1.45 13.06
N ILE A 76 5.33 -0.92 13.26
CA ILE A 76 6.16 -1.21 14.43
C ILE A 76 5.58 -0.53 15.67
N SER A 77 5.28 0.77 15.59
CA SER A 77 4.72 1.54 16.71
C SER A 77 3.34 1.03 17.11
N SER A 78 2.53 0.60 16.15
CA SER A 78 1.16 0.11 16.35
C SER A 78 1.08 -1.40 16.63
N GLY A 79 2.21 -2.11 16.73
CA GLY A 79 2.23 -3.52 17.15
C GLY A 79 1.82 -4.56 16.09
N TRP A 80 1.75 -4.20 14.81
CA TRP A 80 1.38 -5.10 13.71
C TRP A 80 2.49 -5.33 12.67
N ALA A 81 3.75 -5.07 13.02
CA ALA A 81 4.92 -5.22 12.14
C ALA A 81 5.02 -6.60 11.45
N SER A 82 4.76 -7.69 12.16
CA SER A 82 4.78 -9.04 11.55
C SER A 82 3.72 -9.19 10.47
N ARG A 83 2.55 -8.56 10.64
CA ARG A 83 1.49 -8.56 9.64
C ARG A 83 1.86 -7.67 8.46
N PHE A 84 2.49 -6.52 8.72
CA PHE A 84 3.02 -5.66 7.65
C PHE A 84 4.01 -6.40 6.75
N LEU A 85 4.96 -7.16 7.29
CA LEU A 85 5.91 -7.94 6.47
C LEU A 85 5.21 -8.88 5.49
N VAL A 86 4.17 -9.58 5.93
CA VAL A 86 3.37 -10.46 5.07
C VAL A 86 2.62 -9.67 4.00
N ILE A 87 2.10 -8.49 4.32
CA ILE A 87 1.43 -7.61 3.35
C ILE A 87 2.43 -7.06 2.34
N SER A 88 3.61 -6.60 2.79
CA SER A 88 4.67 -6.08 1.94
C SER A 88 5.18 -7.13 0.96
N GLU A 89 5.37 -8.38 1.39
CA GLU A 89 5.75 -9.46 0.48
C GLU A 89 4.70 -9.70 -0.62
N LYS A 90 3.41 -9.70 -0.26
CA LYS A 90 2.32 -9.79 -1.25
C LYS A 90 2.29 -8.59 -2.19
N PHE A 91 2.54 -7.40 -1.65
CA PHE A 91 2.56 -6.14 -2.41
C PHE A 91 3.71 -6.14 -3.41
N ASP A 92 4.92 -6.52 -3.00
CA ASP A 92 6.10 -6.60 -3.85
C ASP A 92 5.84 -7.54 -5.04
N TYR A 93 5.32 -8.74 -4.76
CA TYR A 93 4.94 -9.68 -5.82
C TYR A 93 3.89 -9.10 -6.78
N ALA A 94 2.83 -8.46 -6.25
CA ALA A 94 1.77 -7.88 -7.06
C ALA A 94 2.27 -6.71 -7.94
N ILE A 95 3.15 -5.87 -7.41
CA ILE A 95 3.77 -4.75 -8.12
C ILE A 95 4.71 -5.24 -9.21
N GLU A 96 5.53 -6.25 -8.96
CA GLU A 96 6.41 -6.82 -9.98
C GLU A 96 5.61 -7.35 -11.17
N GLU A 97 4.54 -8.09 -10.91
CA GLU A 97 3.67 -8.64 -11.96
C GLU A 97 2.95 -7.54 -12.74
N LEU A 98 2.51 -6.47 -12.07
CA LEU A 98 1.92 -5.29 -12.70
C LEU A 98 2.95 -4.54 -13.56
N LYS A 99 4.15 -4.28 -13.04
CA LYS A 99 5.22 -3.61 -13.79
C LYS A 99 5.59 -4.38 -15.06
N LYS A 100 5.70 -5.71 -15.00
CA LYS A 100 5.95 -6.54 -16.18
C LYS A 100 4.86 -6.35 -17.26
N GLU A 101 3.60 -6.22 -16.87
CA GLU A 101 2.50 -5.94 -17.80
C GLU A 101 2.67 -4.58 -18.49
N LEU A 102 2.95 -3.54 -17.71
CA LEU A 102 3.05 -2.16 -18.19
C LEU A 102 4.24 -1.93 -19.14
N HIS A 103 5.30 -2.71 -19.03
CA HIS A 103 6.45 -2.65 -19.95
C HIS A 103 6.26 -3.50 -21.22
N THR A 104 5.20 -4.33 -21.27
CA THR A 104 4.91 -5.22 -22.40
C THR A 104 3.75 -4.71 -23.27
N SER A 105 3.06 -3.64 -22.86
CA SER A 105 2.00 -2.93 -23.62
C SER A 105 2.51 -1.66 -24.28
#